data_AF-A0A2N4XFE4-F1
#
_entry.id   AF-A0A2N4XFE4-F1
#
_cell.length_a   1.000
_cell.length_b   1.000
_cell.length_c   1.000
_cell.angle_alpha   90.00
_cell.angle_beta   90.00
_cell.angle_gamma   90.00
#
_symmetry.space_group_name_H-M   'P 1'
#
loop_
_entity.id
_entity.type
_entity.pdbx_description
1 polymer ?
#
loop_
_entity_poly.entity_id
_entity_poly.type
_entity_poly.pdbx_seq_one_letter_code
_entity_poly.pdbx_strand_id
1 'polypeptide(L)'
;MKKYSELSHSHFQNRIWRNELEMMQKETDFFLTVVQEIDTLDNKELNNRQEWFINQFHHFQRLIKQLSTELADIEKGLAVGVQEDKILDKEQRLDQNYFKERMDYFEQDYRSVKARFRAFIANSDTEGID
;
A
#
# COMPACT_ATOMS: atom_id res chain seq x y z
N MET A 1 -6.50 -32.89 5.87
CA MET A 1 -5.76 -32.32 4.71
C MET A 1 -6.24 -30.95 4.26
N LYS A 2 -7.56 -30.72 4.08
CA LYS A 2 -8.08 -29.43 3.56
C LYS A 2 -7.80 -28.20 4.46
N LYS A 3 -8.00 -28.33 5.79
CA LYS A 3 -7.78 -27.26 6.79
C LYS A 3 -6.33 -26.72 6.81
N TYR A 4 -5.33 -27.60 6.74
CA TYR A 4 -3.91 -27.19 6.69
C TYR A 4 -3.52 -26.54 5.37
N SER A 5 -4.10 -26.99 4.24
CA SER A 5 -3.90 -26.36 2.94
C SER A 5 -4.46 -24.94 2.92
N GLU A 6 -5.64 -24.72 3.49
CA GLU A 6 -6.28 -23.41 3.55
C GLU A 6 -5.51 -22.46 4.49
N LEU A 7 -5.03 -22.97 5.63
CA LEU A 7 -4.16 -22.22 6.54
C LEU A 7 -2.86 -21.79 5.85
N SER A 8 -2.21 -22.71 5.14
CA SER A 8 -0.98 -22.41 4.41
C SER A 8 -1.20 -21.37 3.32
N HIS A 9 -2.34 -21.43 2.63
CA HIS A 9 -2.70 -20.45 1.60
C HIS A 9 -2.92 -19.07 2.22
N SER A 10 -3.70 -18.98 3.30
CA SER A 10 -3.95 -17.74 4.03
C SER A 10 -2.64 -17.11 4.54
N HIS A 11 -1.78 -17.90 5.18
CA HIS A 11 -0.48 -17.41 5.65
C HIS A 11 0.40 -16.90 4.51
N PHE A 12 0.42 -17.61 3.38
CA PHE A 12 1.16 -17.17 2.20
C PHE A 12 0.62 -15.86 1.64
N GLN A 13 -0.70 -15.70 1.56
CA GLN A 13 -1.34 -14.48 1.09
C GLN A 13 -1.04 -13.29 2.01
N ASN A 14 -1.13 -13.48 3.33
CA ASN A 14 -0.79 -12.44 4.30
C ASN A 14 0.66 -11.97 4.15
N ARG A 15 1.59 -12.90 3.89
CA ARG A 15 2.99 -12.56 3.64
C ARG A 15 3.17 -11.76 2.33
N ILE A 16 2.41 -12.06 1.29
CA ILE A 16 2.41 -11.27 0.05
C ILE A 16 1.98 -9.83 0.36
N TRP A 17 0.82 -9.66 0.99
CA TRP A 17 0.29 -8.32 1.31
C TRP A 17 1.23 -7.51 2.19
N ARG A 18 1.87 -8.15 3.18
CA ARG A 18 2.89 -7.49 3.99
C ARG A 18 4.02 -6.93 3.15
N ASN A 19 4.58 -7.75 2.25
CA ASN A 19 5.69 -7.33 1.39
C ASN A 19 5.27 -6.21 0.43
N GLU A 20 4.04 -6.27 -0.08
CA GLU A 20 3.48 -5.23 -0.96
C GLU A 20 3.32 -3.90 -0.21
N LEU A 21 2.74 -3.93 0.99
CA LEU A 21 2.61 -2.74 1.86
C LEU A 21 3.97 -2.14 2.21
N GLU A 22 4.96 -2.97 2.57
CA GLU A 22 6.33 -2.54 2.85
C GLU A 22 7.00 -1.90 1.62
N MET A 23 6.77 -2.46 0.43
CA MET A 23 7.33 -1.91 -0.81
C MET A 23 6.66 -0.58 -1.17
N MET A 24 5.33 -0.51 -1.08
CA MET A 24 4.59 0.73 -1.35
C MET A 24 4.94 1.83 -0.34
N GLN A 25 5.24 1.49 0.92
CA GLN A 25 5.76 2.44 1.89
C GLN A 25 7.07 3.06 1.40
N LYS A 26 8.05 2.23 1.04
CA LYS A 26 9.35 2.71 0.52
C LYS A 26 9.20 3.54 -0.75
N GLU A 27 8.30 3.13 -1.65
CA GLU A 27 8.05 3.88 -2.88
C GLU A 27 7.39 5.23 -2.60
N THR A 28 6.42 5.31 -1.68
CA THR A 28 5.81 6.60 -1.30
C THR A 28 6.79 7.53 -0.62
N ASP A 29 7.66 7.01 0.25
CA ASP A 29 8.75 7.79 0.85
C ASP A 29 9.67 8.36 -0.23
N PHE A 30 10.09 7.51 -1.19
CA PHE A 30 10.91 7.93 -2.31
C PHE A 30 10.22 8.99 -3.18
N PHE A 31 8.94 8.80 -3.54
CA PHE A 31 8.23 9.77 -4.38
C PHE A 31 8.03 11.12 -3.70
N LEU A 32 7.83 11.15 -2.38
CA LEU A 32 7.80 12.40 -1.62
C LEU A 32 9.13 13.13 -1.71
N THR A 33 10.26 12.42 -1.55
CA THR A 33 11.60 13.00 -1.73
C THR A 33 11.76 13.59 -3.13
N VAL A 34 11.38 12.85 -4.18
CA VAL A 34 11.47 13.35 -5.57
C VAL A 34 10.65 14.62 -5.79
N VAL A 35 9.40 14.68 -5.30
CA VAL A 35 8.57 15.88 -5.47
C VAL A 35 9.18 17.09 -4.75
N GLN A 36 9.73 16.88 -3.55
CA GLN A 36 10.38 17.94 -2.77
C GLN A 36 11.68 18.41 -3.42
N GLU A 37 12.45 17.52 -4.06
CA GLU A 37 13.67 17.90 -4.76
C GLU A 37 13.39 18.77 -6.00
N ILE A 38 12.31 18.49 -6.74
CA ILE A 38 11.90 19.32 -7.89
C ILE A 38 11.61 20.76 -7.45
N ASP A 39 10.95 20.94 -6.30
CA ASP A 39 10.69 22.26 -5.71
C ASP A 39 11.99 23.06 -5.46
N THR A 40 13.02 22.38 -4.93
CA THR A 40 14.32 23.00 -4.66
C THR A 40 15.11 23.37 -5.92
N LEU A 41 14.93 22.65 -7.03
CA LEU A 41 15.63 22.90 -8.29
C LEU A 41 15.00 24.04 -9.09
N ASP A 42 13.67 24.18 -9.04
CA ASP A 42 12.95 25.16 -9.84
C ASP A 42 12.90 26.56 -9.21
N ASN A 43 13.29 26.74 -7.93
CA ASN A 43 13.20 28.02 -7.19
C ASN A 43 11.82 28.71 -7.33
N LYS A 44 10.76 27.92 -7.55
CA LYS A 44 9.37 28.36 -7.72
C LYS A 44 8.57 27.81 -6.56
N GLU A 45 7.52 28.53 -6.15
CA GLU A 45 6.56 27.99 -5.19
C GLU A 45 5.94 26.69 -5.74
N LEU A 46 5.67 25.74 -4.83
CA LEU A 46 4.96 24.50 -5.13
C LEU A 46 3.73 24.78 -6.00
N ASN A 47 3.69 24.17 -7.18
CA ASN A 47 2.51 24.27 -8.01
C ASN A 47 1.40 23.32 -7.49
N ASN A 48 0.13 23.65 -7.81
CA ASN A 48 -1.04 22.88 -7.38
C ASN A 48 -0.94 21.37 -7.69
N ARG A 49 -0.17 20.95 -8.70
CA ARG A 49 0.00 19.52 -9.04
C ARG A 49 0.97 18.83 -8.08
N GLN A 50 2.06 19.47 -7.71
CA GLN A 50 3.02 18.93 -6.72
C GLN A 50 2.34 18.76 -5.36
N GLU A 51 1.62 19.77 -4.89
CA GLU A 51 0.84 19.68 -3.64
C GLU A 51 -0.17 18.54 -3.68
N TRP A 52 -0.83 18.33 -4.83
CA TRP A 52 -1.75 17.20 -4.99
C TRP A 52 -1.02 15.86 -4.80
N PHE A 53 0.14 15.65 -5.43
CA PHE A 53 0.93 14.42 -5.26
C PHE A 53 1.41 14.23 -3.83
N ILE A 54 1.92 15.27 -3.16
CA ILE A 54 2.33 15.22 -1.76
C ILE A 54 1.17 14.74 -0.89
N ASN A 55 -0.02 15.34 -1.08
CA ASN A 55 -1.22 14.95 -0.34
C ASN A 55 -1.63 13.50 -0.62
N GLN A 56 -1.52 13.02 -1.86
CA GLN A 56 -1.80 11.63 -2.20
C GLN A 56 -0.82 10.66 -1.55
N PHE A 57 0.49 10.94 -1.59
CA PHE A 57 1.48 10.05 -0.97
C PHE A 57 1.37 10.00 0.54
N HIS A 58 1.10 11.13 1.21
CA HIS A 58 0.78 11.12 2.63
C HIS A 58 -0.52 10.37 2.94
N HIS A 59 -1.53 10.45 2.06
CA HIS A 59 -2.73 9.64 2.20
C HIS A 59 -2.41 8.14 2.13
N PHE A 60 -1.60 7.72 1.15
CA PHE A 60 -1.18 6.32 1.04
C PHE A 60 -0.35 5.86 2.23
N GLN A 61 0.59 6.65 2.75
CA GLN A 61 1.32 6.30 3.98
C GLN A 61 0.37 6.04 5.17
N ARG A 62 -0.69 6.84 5.31
CA ARG A 62 -1.72 6.59 6.34
C ARG A 62 -2.48 5.29 6.10
N LEU A 63 -2.90 5.03 4.86
CA LEU A 63 -3.60 3.79 4.50
C LEU A 63 -2.71 2.56 4.70
N ILE A 64 -1.45 2.61 4.29
CA ILE A 64 -0.48 1.52 4.46
C ILE A 64 -0.32 1.18 5.94
N LYS A 65 -0.22 2.18 6.81
CA LYS A 65 -0.14 1.97 8.26
C LYS A 65 -1.40 1.28 8.80
N GLN A 66 -2.58 1.71 8.37
CA GLN A 66 -3.85 1.11 8.76
C GLN A 66 -3.94 -0.35 8.28
N LEU A 67 -3.69 -0.61 7.00
CA LEU A 67 -3.71 -1.96 6.41
C LEU A 67 -2.67 -2.88 7.06
N SER A 68 -1.48 -2.38 7.38
CA SER A 68 -0.45 -3.16 8.08
C SER A 68 -0.90 -3.56 9.49
N THR A 69 -1.64 -2.68 10.17
CA THR A 69 -2.18 -2.96 11.50
C THR A 69 -3.27 -4.02 11.42
N GLU A 70 -4.21 -3.86 10.49
CA GLU A 70 -5.29 -4.84 10.25
C GLU A 70 -4.76 -6.22 9.85
N LEU A 71 -3.74 -6.27 8.99
CA LEU A 71 -3.08 -7.51 8.61
C LEU A 71 -2.45 -8.22 9.81
N ALA A 72 -1.80 -7.46 10.71
CA ALA A 72 -1.23 -8.01 11.94
C ALA A 72 -2.32 -8.55 12.88
N ASP A 73 -3.47 -7.88 12.97
CA ASP A 73 -4.60 -8.36 13.76
C ASP A 73 -5.20 -9.65 13.17
N ILE A 74 -5.33 -9.75 11.84
CA ILE A 74 -5.79 -10.96 11.15
C ILE A 74 -4.83 -12.12 11.39
N GLU A 75 -3.51 -11.90 11.28
CA GLU A 75 -2.52 -12.92 11.56
C GLU A 75 -2.54 -13.37 13.03
N LYS A 76 -2.74 -12.44 13.96
CA LYS A 76 -2.90 -12.76 15.38
C LYS A 76 -4.15 -13.61 15.61
N GLY A 77 -5.28 -13.25 15.00
CA GLY A 77 -6.52 -14.04 15.05
C GLY A 77 -6.32 -15.45 14.51
N LEU A 78 -5.63 -15.58 13.37
CA LEU A 78 -5.27 -16.87 12.78
C LEU A 78 -4.39 -17.70 13.72
N ALA A 79 -3.37 -17.10 14.34
CA ALA A 79 -2.47 -17.79 15.28
C ALA A 79 -3.21 -18.32 16.51
N VAL A 80 -4.13 -17.53 17.07
CA VAL A 80 -5.02 -17.97 18.17
C VAL A 80 -5.92 -19.12 17.70
N GLY A 81 -6.50 -19.02 16.50
CA GLY A 81 -7.30 -20.08 15.90
C GLY A 81 -6.54 -21.40 15.73
N VAL A 82 -5.25 -21.35 15.41
CA VAL A 82 -4.38 -22.55 15.35
C VAL A 82 -4.17 -23.15 16.74
N GLN A 83 -3.91 -22.32 17.76
CA GLN A 83 -3.72 -22.78 19.13
C GLN A 83 -4.98 -23.44 19.71
N GLU A 84 -6.16 -22.92 19.37
CA GLU A 84 -7.46 -23.43 19.84
C GLU A 84 -8.07 -24.53 18.95
N ASP A 85 -7.37 -24.98 17.90
CA ASP A 85 -7.90 -25.85 16.82
C ASP A 85 -9.20 -25.32 16.15
N LYS A 86 -9.44 -24.01 16.23
CA LYS A 86 -10.51 -23.27 15.55
C LYS A 86 -9.96 -22.48 14.37
N ILE A 87 -9.29 -23.17 13.44
CA ILE A 87 -8.64 -22.54 12.29
C ILE A 87 -9.67 -22.18 11.22
N LEU A 88 -9.62 -20.93 10.75
CA LEU A 88 -10.45 -20.40 9.67
C LEU A 88 -11.93 -20.62 9.94
N ASP A 89 -12.37 -20.22 11.13
CA ASP A 89 -13.79 -20.12 11.42
C ASP A 89 -14.48 -19.08 10.52
N LYS A 90 -15.80 -18.96 10.68
CA LYS A 90 -16.60 -18.09 9.81
C LYS A 90 -16.15 -16.61 9.91
N GLU A 91 -15.78 -16.15 11.10
CA GLU A 91 -15.40 -14.77 11.35
C GLU A 91 -14.03 -14.48 10.72
N GLN A 92 -13.05 -15.33 10.98
CA GLN A 92 -11.71 -15.21 10.38
C GLN A 92 -11.74 -15.21 8.84
N ARG A 93 -12.66 -15.96 8.22
CA ARG A 93 -12.83 -15.94 6.76
C ARG A 93 -13.45 -14.64 6.27
N LEU A 94 -14.38 -14.06 7.02
CA LEU A 94 -14.97 -12.77 6.68
C LEU A 94 -13.93 -11.67 6.78
N ASP A 95 -13.11 -11.68 7.84
CA ASP A 95 -12.02 -10.72 8.02
C ASP A 95 -11.00 -10.79 6.88
N GLN A 96 -10.62 -12.01 6.46
CA GLN A 96 -9.71 -12.19 5.33
C GLN A 96 -10.29 -11.70 4.01
N ASN A 97 -11.57 -11.99 3.73
CA ASN A 97 -12.22 -11.53 2.50
C ASN A 97 -12.35 -10.01 2.49
N TYR A 98 -12.74 -9.41 3.62
CA TYR A 98 -12.81 -7.97 3.77
C TYR A 98 -11.45 -7.30 3.58
N PHE A 99 -10.40 -7.85 4.18
CA PHE A 99 -9.04 -7.33 4.01
C PHE A 99 -8.55 -7.45 2.57
N LYS A 100 -8.85 -8.56 1.90
CA LYS A 100 -8.56 -8.72 0.48
C LYS A 100 -9.21 -7.63 -0.37
N GLU A 101 -10.51 -7.38 -0.19
CA GLU A 101 -11.20 -6.32 -0.93
C GLU A 101 -10.55 -4.96 -0.71
N ARG A 102 -10.16 -4.67 0.54
CA ARG A 102 -9.46 -3.42 0.86
C ARG A 102 -8.09 -3.32 0.21
N MET A 103 -7.31 -4.39 0.19
CA MET A 103 -6.04 -4.44 -0.53
C MET A 103 -6.25 -4.20 -2.04
N ASP A 104 -7.25 -4.85 -2.65
CA ASP A 104 -7.58 -4.68 -4.07
C ASP A 104 -7.93 -3.22 -4.40
N TYR A 105 -8.77 -2.57 -3.59
CA TYR A 105 -9.11 -1.14 -3.77
C TYR A 105 -7.89 -0.23 -3.59
N PHE A 106 -7.10 -0.45 -2.54
CA PHE A 106 -5.89 0.33 -2.27
C PHE A 106 -4.87 0.21 -3.40
N GLU A 107 -4.61 -1.01 -3.88
CA GLU A 107 -3.67 -1.25 -4.98
C GLU A 107 -4.12 -0.56 -6.27
N GLN A 108 -5.41 -0.62 -6.60
CA GLN A 108 -5.93 0.02 -7.80
C GLN A 108 -5.71 1.53 -7.76
N ASP A 109 -6.04 2.18 -6.64
CA ASP A 109 -5.85 3.61 -6.47
C ASP A 109 -4.37 3.99 -6.48
N TYR A 110 -3.54 3.23 -5.75
CA TYR A 110 -2.09 3.41 -5.72
C TYR A 110 -1.47 3.34 -7.12
N ARG A 111 -1.82 2.32 -7.92
CA ARG A 111 -1.31 2.16 -9.29
C ARG A 111 -1.73 3.32 -10.21
N SER A 112 -2.96 3.82 -10.04
CA SER A 112 -3.48 4.96 -10.79
C SER A 112 -2.68 6.23 -10.49
N VAL A 113 -2.46 6.55 -9.21
CA VAL A 113 -1.68 7.72 -8.82
C VAL A 113 -0.21 7.59 -9.22
N LYS A 114 0.39 6.40 -9.04
CA LYS A 114 1.77 6.12 -9.48
C LYS A 114 1.96 6.32 -10.98
N ALA A 115 1.00 5.91 -11.81
CA ALA A 115 1.04 6.16 -13.24
C ALA A 115 0.98 7.66 -13.57
N ARG A 116 0.10 8.41 -12.89
CA ARG A 116 0.03 9.88 -13.03
C ARG A 116 1.32 10.56 -12.60
N PHE A 117 1.93 10.08 -11.52
CA PHE A 117 3.19 10.61 -11.01
C PHE A 117 4.33 10.40 -12.01
N ARG A 118 4.47 9.20 -12.58
CA ARG A 118 5.46 8.94 -13.63
C ARG A 118 5.28 9.85 -14.84
N ALA A 119 4.05 10.09 -15.27
CA ALA A 119 3.77 11.01 -16.36
C ALA A 119 4.10 12.46 -15.98
N PHE A 120 3.86 12.88 -14.74
CA PHE A 120 4.26 14.18 -14.24
C PHE A 120 5.78 14.38 -14.32
N ILE A 121 6.55 13.42 -13.79
CA ILE A 121 8.02 13.47 -13.83
C ILE A 121 8.57 13.46 -15.26
N ALA A 122 8.03 12.61 -16.13
CA ALA A 122 8.49 12.55 -17.52
C ALA A 122 8.26 13.86 -18.30
N ASN A 123 7.25 14.64 -17.92
CA ASN A 123 6.98 15.94 -18.55
C ASN A 123 7.70 17.11 -17.86
N SER A 124 8.11 16.98 -16.60
CA SER A 124 8.93 18.00 -15.93
C SER A 124 10.35 18.07 -16.50
N ASP A 125 10.91 16.93 -16.96
CA ASP A 125 12.25 16.90 -17.58
C ASP A 125 12.29 17.59 -18.96
N THR A 126 11.14 17.75 -19.63
CA THR A 126 11.06 18.39 -20.97
C THR A 126 11.00 19.92 -20.95
N GLU A 127 10.73 20.56 -19.81
CA GLU A 127 10.70 22.04 -19.71
C GLU A 127 12.09 22.65 -19.43
N GLY A 128 13.13 21.83 -19.24
CA GLY A 128 14.51 22.25 -18.99
C GLY A 128 15.43 22.27 -20.22
N ILE A 129 14.88 22.09 -21.43
CA ILE A 129 15.62 22.16 -22.70
C ILE A 129 14.91 23.17 -23.61
N ASP A 130 15.14 24.46 -23.38
CA ASP A 130 15.03 25.53 -24.38
C ASP A 130 15.98 26.69 -24.01
#